data_AF-A0AA88TIG1-F1
#
_entry.id   AF-A0AA88TIG1-F1
#
_cell.length_a   1.000
_cell.length_b   1.000
_cell.length_c   1.000
_cell.angle_alpha   90.00
_cell.angle_beta   90.00
_cell.angle_gamma   90.00
#
_symmetry.space_group_name_H-M   'P 1'
#
loop_
_entity.id
_entity.type
_entity.pdbx_description
1 polymer ?
#
loop_
_entity_poly.entity_id
_entity_poly.type
_entity_poly.pdbx_seq_one_letter_code
_entity_poly.pdbx_strand_id
1 'polypeptide(L)'
;MKSFIGSLVYCLSLLLVDLCESYDLNNPSHILAQSYAQRRNQALPHRTLSPAATDSQCRSRPLDLVFIIDSSRSVRPGEFEKVKIFLADMVDTLDVGPDATRVAVVNYASTVKIEFLLKNHLSKDSIKQAINRIEPLAAGTMTGMAIKKAMDEAFTEKSGARPKSKNISKVAIIVTDGRPQDQVEDVSAAARASGIEIYAVGVDRADMRSLKLMASNPLEDHVFYVETYGVIEKLTSKFRETLCDIDACDMGHSCQHICVSSGNSYHCKCHSGFVLNDDLRTCSIRGAGAYGHGDSVHKGDRKKKNDANQNGEASASMDACALGHDCQHTCVSSGSSYYCTCPLGFVLVQDKKSCFKASDADGDGSAIARLILMEDSELMILQKAHDEFNSKNYKPAEELYTQFIESCSKSRDCNAHDLAIAYNNRGQVKYLRVDFYEAMDDYTCAIQINSQFEVPLYNRGLIRYRLGFFKEAENDFRRALELNPDFKDATESLKQTLLDSEEKLKRGY
;
A
#
# COMPACT_ATOMS: atom_id res chain seq x y z
N MET A 1 22.11 -22.61 76.53
CA MET A 1 21.03 -21.97 77.32
C MET A 1 20.03 -21.39 76.34
N LYS A 2 18.75 -21.79 76.46
CA LYS A 2 17.50 -21.04 76.18
C LYS A 2 17.58 -19.99 75.04
N SER A 3 16.75 -19.99 74.00
CA SER A 3 15.31 -20.25 73.98
C SER A 3 14.77 -19.55 72.72
N PHE A 4 13.77 -20.16 72.09
CA PHE A 4 12.74 -19.54 71.25
C PHE A 4 13.16 -19.03 69.86
N ILE A 5 12.74 -19.67 68.76
CA ILE A 5 11.36 -19.91 68.28
C ILE A 5 10.71 -18.60 67.84
N GLY A 6 10.36 -18.54 66.55
CA GLY A 6 9.13 -17.87 66.15
C GLY A 6 9.15 -17.23 64.77
N SER A 7 8.88 -18.04 63.74
CA SER A 7 8.05 -17.69 62.56
C SER A 7 8.56 -16.56 61.65
N LEU A 8 8.87 -16.75 60.35
CA LEU A 8 8.10 -17.46 59.33
C LEU A 8 9.07 -18.13 58.34
N VAL A 9 9.26 -19.43 58.49
CA VAL A 9 9.63 -20.33 57.39
C VAL A 9 8.60 -21.43 57.41
N TYR A 10 7.47 -21.20 56.74
CA TYR A 10 6.44 -22.22 56.54
C TYR A 10 6.75 -22.93 55.22
N CYS A 11 7.71 -23.84 55.30
CA CYS A 11 7.83 -24.94 54.35
C CYS A 11 6.57 -25.81 54.45
N LEU A 12 5.92 -26.00 53.30
CA LEU A 12 5.56 -27.30 52.76
C LEU A 12 5.64 -28.48 53.76
N SER A 13 4.50 -28.85 54.34
CA SER A 13 4.06 -30.25 54.51
C SER A 13 2.82 -30.29 55.40
N LEU A 14 1.73 -30.81 54.86
CA LEU A 14 0.56 -31.45 55.50
C LEU A 14 -0.48 -31.60 54.37
N LEU A 15 -0.48 -32.71 53.64
CA LEU A 15 -1.28 -33.92 53.90
C LEU A 15 -2.80 -33.66 53.88
N LEU A 16 -3.41 -34.14 52.79
CA LEU A 16 -4.64 -34.96 52.73
C LEU A 16 -5.74 -34.66 53.76
N VAL A 17 -6.86 -34.10 53.28
CA VAL A 17 -8.20 -34.30 53.86
C VAL A 17 -9.23 -34.45 52.73
N ASP A 18 -9.61 -35.69 52.53
CA ASP A 18 -10.96 -36.28 52.47
C ASP A 18 -12.08 -35.81 51.53
N LEU A 19 -12.67 -36.87 50.98
CA LEU A 19 -13.90 -37.04 50.21
C LEU A 19 -15.17 -37.03 51.10
N CYS A 20 -16.29 -36.88 50.39
CA CYS A 20 -17.61 -37.47 50.62
C CYS A 20 -18.59 -36.77 51.58
N GLU A 21 -19.67 -36.24 50.97
CA GLU A 21 -21.03 -36.59 51.38
C GLU A 21 -21.70 -37.43 50.28
N SER A 22 -22.00 -38.65 50.69
CA SER A 22 -22.87 -39.73 50.20
C SER A 22 -24.26 -39.27 49.69
N TYR A 23 -24.89 -39.92 48.70
CA TYR A 23 -25.77 -41.11 48.74
C TYR A 23 -26.50 -41.12 47.35
N ASP A 24 -26.97 -42.17 46.69
CA ASP A 24 -26.99 -43.62 46.84
C ASP A 24 -27.41 -44.22 45.46
N LEU A 25 -27.19 -45.53 45.34
CA LEU A 25 -27.26 -46.45 44.21
C LEU A 25 -28.66 -46.64 43.58
N ASN A 26 -28.72 -46.93 42.27
CA ASN A 26 -29.15 -48.25 41.76
C ASN A 26 -29.11 -48.39 40.22
N ASN A 27 -28.62 -49.54 39.79
CA ASN A 27 -28.14 -49.98 38.46
C ASN A 27 -29.28 -50.71 37.68
N PRO A 28 -29.00 -51.53 36.64
CA PRO A 28 -28.60 -51.31 35.23
C PRO A 28 -29.69 -51.77 34.22
N SER A 29 -29.54 -51.52 32.91
CA SER A 29 -29.62 -52.58 31.87
C SER A 29 -29.59 -52.07 30.40
N HIS A 30 -28.96 -52.91 29.56
CA HIS A 30 -29.00 -52.99 28.09
C HIS A 30 -27.92 -52.29 27.24
N ILE A 31 -26.83 -53.06 27.15
CA ILE A 31 -25.79 -53.16 26.13
C ILE A 31 -26.35 -53.76 24.81
N LEU A 32 -25.88 -53.22 23.68
CA LEU A 32 -25.67 -53.78 22.33
C LEU A 32 -26.85 -54.24 21.42
N ALA A 33 -26.97 -53.47 20.34
CA ALA A 33 -26.69 -53.88 18.94
C ALA A 33 -27.77 -54.54 18.06
N GLN A 34 -27.79 -54.00 16.82
CA GLN A 34 -28.08 -54.68 15.55
C GLN A 34 -29.58 -54.96 15.26
N SER A 35 -30.13 -54.71 14.06
CA SER A 35 -29.56 -54.43 12.74
C SER A 35 -30.66 -54.36 11.65
N TYR A 36 -30.26 -53.91 10.45
CA TYR A 36 -30.83 -54.15 9.11
C TYR A 36 -32.10 -53.42 8.64
N ALA A 37 -31.85 -52.38 7.82
CA ALA A 37 -32.39 -52.17 6.46
C ALA A 37 -33.93 -51.95 6.31
N GLN A 38 -34.48 -50.96 5.60
CA GLN A 38 -34.18 -50.37 4.28
C GLN A 38 -34.86 -48.97 4.23
N ARG A 39 -34.18 -47.89 3.82
CA ARG A 39 -33.96 -47.41 2.44
C ARG A 39 -35.16 -46.68 1.79
N ARG A 40 -34.97 -45.36 1.55
CA ARG A 40 -35.49 -44.45 0.49
C ARG A 40 -36.31 -43.25 0.97
N ASN A 41 -35.69 -42.07 1.08
CA ASN A 41 -35.66 -41.08 -0.01
C ASN A 41 -34.93 -39.81 0.45
N GLN A 42 -34.02 -39.35 -0.41
CA GLN A 42 -33.30 -38.09 -0.28
C GLN A 42 -34.25 -36.90 -0.45
N ALA A 43 -34.20 -35.96 0.49
CA ALA A 43 -34.51 -34.56 0.27
C ALA A 43 -33.64 -33.74 1.23
N LEU A 44 -32.88 -32.80 0.69
CA LEU A 44 -32.00 -31.88 1.42
C LEU A 44 -32.79 -31.08 2.48
N PRO A 45 -32.29 -30.93 3.72
CA PRO A 45 -32.70 -29.83 4.57
C PRO A 45 -31.77 -28.64 4.30
N HIS A 46 -32.38 -27.54 3.87
CA HIS A 46 -31.82 -26.20 3.85
C HIS A 46 -30.97 -25.93 5.10
N ARG A 47 -29.70 -25.56 4.88
CA ARG A 47 -28.84 -25.06 5.95
C ARG A 47 -29.36 -23.67 6.33
N THR A 48 -30.07 -23.59 7.45
CA THR A 48 -30.39 -22.34 8.13
C THR A 48 -29.09 -21.58 8.40
N LEU A 49 -28.94 -20.42 7.77
CA LEU A 49 -27.89 -19.45 8.09
C LEU A 49 -28.14 -18.94 9.51
N SER A 50 -27.23 -19.26 10.42
CA SER A 50 -27.11 -18.57 11.71
C SER A 50 -26.32 -17.29 11.49
N PRO A 51 -26.87 -16.09 11.78
CA PRO A 51 -26.13 -14.85 11.73
C PRO A 51 -25.50 -14.58 13.10
N ALA A 52 -24.37 -15.22 13.40
CA ALA A 52 -23.51 -14.85 14.52
C ALA A 52 -22.08 -15.38 14.33
N ALA A 53 -21.10 -14.47 14.48
CA ALA A 53 -19.65 -14.65 14.43
C ALA A 53 -18.99 -14.70 13.04
N THR A 54 -18.86 -13.54 12.39
CA THR A 54 -17.68 -13.27 11.54
C THR A 54 -16.57 -12.73 12.43
N ASP A 55 -15.96 -13.59 13.24
CA ASP A 55 -14.59 -13.33 13.68
C ASP A 55 -13.72 -13.66 12.46
N SER A 56 -13.35 -12.62 11.69
CA SER A 56 -12.50 -12.74 10.51
C SER A 56 -11.07 -13.03 10.95
N GLN A 57 -10.83 -14.22 11.50
CA GLN A 57 -9.50 -14.72 11.80
C GLN A 57 -8.75 -14.84 10.48
N CYS A 58 -7.66 -14.09 10.36
CA CYS A 58 -6.68 -14.24 9.30
C CYS A 58 -6.21 -15.70 9.28
N ARG A 59 -6.54 -16.43 8.21
CA ARG A 59 -5.89 -17.71 7.89
C ARG A 59 -4.76 -17.42 6.93
N SER A 60 -3.69 -16.81 7.42
CA SER A 60 -2.49 -16.57 6.62
C SER A 60 -1.91 -17.91 6.19
N ARG A 61 -1.49 -18.02 4.92
CA ARG A 61 -0.68 -19.16 4.48
C ARG A 61 0.53 -19.32 5.42
N PRO A 62 0.99 -20.55 5.68
CA PRO A 62 2.13 -20.75 6.55
C PRO A 62 3.37 -19.99 6.03
N LEU A 63 3.96 -19.14 6.88
CA LEU A 63 5.01 -18.19 6.49
C LEU A 63 6.22 -18.24 7.44
N ASP A 64 7.44 -18.13 6.91
CA ASP A 64 8.65 -17.88 7.72
C ASP A 64 8.95 -16.36 7.68
N LEU A 65 8.63 -15.65 8.77
CA LEU A 65 8.75 -14.19 8.86
C LEU A 65 9.92 -13.77 9.75
N VAL A 66 10.80 -12.90 9.24
CA VAL A 66 11.91 -12.33 10.02
C VAL A 66 11.78 -10.80 10.03
N PHE A 67 11.65 -10.22 11.21
CA PHE A 67 11.77 -8.77 11.39
C PHE A 67 13.25 -8.40 11.52
N ILE A 68 13.71 -7.42 10.75
CA ILE A 68 15.05 -6.85 10.84
C ILE A 68 14.89 -5.40 11.27
N ILE A 69 15.11 -5.12 12.55
CA ILE A 69 14.80 -3.83 13.17
C ILE A 69 16.06 -3.02 13.48
N ASP A 70 16.04 -1.76 13.08
CA ASP A 70 17.06 -0.77 13.38
C ASP A 70 16.90 -0.28 14.83
N SER A 71 17.99 -0.36 15.60
CA SER A 71 18.12 0.23 16.93
C SER A 71 19.37 1.12 17.03
N SER A 72 19.79 1.70 15.90
CA SER A 72 20.88 2.65 15.82
C SER A 72 20.61 3.93 16.61
N ARG A 73 21.62 4.80 16.71
CA ARG A 73 21.53 6.03 17.52
C ARG A 73 20.45 7.00 17.02
N SER A 74 20.08 6.97 15.73
CA SER A 74 19.00 7.80 15.20
C SER A 74 17.63 7.42 15.79
N VAL A 75 17.45 6.12 16.07
CA VAL A 75 16.26 5.58 16.72
C VAL A 75 16.27 5.88 18.21
N ARG A 76 15.57 6.94 18.61
CA ARG A 76 15.47 7.33 20.03
C ARG A 76 14.69 6.26 20.83
N PRO A 77 14.92 6.11 22.15
CA PRO A 77 14.26 5.09 22.95
C PRO A 77 12.72 5.08 22.84
N GLY A 78 12.07 6.25 22.83
CA GLY A 78 10.62 6.35 22.67
C GLY A 78 10.12 5.92 21.27
N GLU A 79 10.96 6.07 20.25
CA GLU A 79 10.63 5.61 18.89
C GLU A 79 10.87 4.10 18.75
N PHE A 80 11.90 3.56 19.42
CA PHE A 80 12.13 2.12 19.47
C PHE A 80 10.99 1.36 20.16
N GLU A 81 10.39 1.93 21.21
CA GLU A 81 9.19 1.36 21.82
C GLU A 81 8.01 1.29 20.84
N LYS A 82 7.84 2.27 19.93
CA LYS A 82 6.83 2.21 18.88
C LYS A 82 7.10 1.09 17.86
N VAL A 83 8.37 0.81 17.55
CA VAL A 83 8.74 -0.36 16.74
C VAL A 83 8.32 -1.66 17.43
N LYS A 84 8.56 -1.78 18.74
CA LYS A 84 8.14 -2.96 19.52
C LYS A 84 6.61 -3.13 19.53
N ILE A 85 5.87 -2.03 19.67
CA ILE A 85 4.40 -2.03 19.58
C ILE A 85 3.96 -2.52 18.20
N PHE A 86 4.50 -1.93 17.13
CA PHE A 86 4.22 -2.36 15.76
C PHE A 86 4.50 -3.86 15.50
N LEU A 87 5.63 -4.37 15.97
CA LEU A 87 5.95 -5.81 15.89
C LEU A 87 4.93 -6.67 16.64
N ALA A 88 4.53 -6.25 17.84
CA ALA A 88 3.53 -6.97 18.64
C ALA A 88 2.14 -6.96 17.99
N ASP A 89 1.71 -5.80 17.47
CA ASP A 89 0.44 -5.64 16.76
C ASP A 89 0.40 -6.49 15.48
N MET A 90 1.50 -6.51 14.72
CA MET A 90 1.62 -7.41 13.57
C MET A 90 1.45 -8.87 13.98
N VAL A 91 2.14 -9.32 15.04
CA VAL A 91 2.01 -10.69 15.55
C VAL A 91 0.57 -11.02 15.95
N ASP A 92 -0.17 -10.06 16.49
CA ASP A 92 -1.59 -10.26 16.82
C ASP A 92 -2.46 -10.49 15.59
N THR A 93 -2.10 -9.94 14.42
CA THR A 93 -2.83 -10.18 13.16
C THR A 93 -2.54 -11.52 12.49
N LEU A 94 -1.39 -12.14 12.75
CA LEU A 94 -0.92 -13.35 12.05
C LEU A 94 -1.52 -14.64 12.64
N ASP A 95 -1.61 -15.71 11.85
CA ASP A 95 -1.82 -17.06 12.41
C ASP A 95 -0.46 -17.67 12.78
N VAL A 96 -0.12 -17.68 14.08
CA VAL A 96 1.18 -18.12 14.60
C VAL A 96 1.09 -19.55 15.10
N GLY A 97 2.01 -20.40 14.63
CA GLY A 97 2.07 -21.79 15.09
C GLY A 97 3.19 -22.60 14.44
N PRO A 98 3.41 -23.85 14.90
CA PRO A 98 4.44 -24.73 14.36
C PRO A 98 4.26 -24.99 12.86
N ASP A 99 3.00 -25.13 12.40
CA ASP A 99 2.67 -25.40 10.99
C ASP A 99 2.04 -24.19 10.28
N ALA A 100 1.99 -23.03 10.94
CA ALA A 100 1.45 -21.77 10.42
C ALA A 100 2.59 -20.75 10.25
N THR A 101 2.46 -19.52 10.77
CA THR A 101 3.52 -18.51 10.71
C THR A 101 4.53 -18.71 11.85
N ARG A 102 5.82 -18.68 11.49
CA ARG A 102 6.96 -18.68 12.42
C ARG A 102 7.64 -17.31 12.34
N VAL A 103 8.01 -16.74 13.48
CA VAL A 103 8.56 -15.39 13.56
C VAL A 103 9.95 -15.41 14.20
N ALA A 104 10.87 -14.61 13.64
CA ALA A 104 12.16 -14.30 14.23
C ALA A 104 12.37 -12.78 14.25
N VAL A 105 13.25 -12.32 15.14
CA VAL A 105 13.62 -10.89 15.22
C VAL A 105 15.14 -10.77 15.23
N VAL A 106 15.65 -9.96 14.31
CA VAL A 106 17.04 -9.54 14.19
C VAL A 106 17.09 -8.05 14.50
N ASN A 107 17.80 -7.69 15.56
CA ASN A 107 18.00 -6.32 16.01
C ASN A 107 19.40 -5.88 15.58
N TYR A 108 19.53 -4.70 14.97
CA TYR A 108 20.82 -4.24 14.48
C TYR A 108 21.08 -2.75 14.75
N ALA A 109 22.37 -2.45 14.89
CA ALA A 109 22.92 -1.10 14.88
C ALA A 109 24.35 -1.17 14.31
N SER A 110 25.40 -0.83 15.08
CA SER A 110 26.78 -1.14 14.71
C SER A 110 27.10 -2.64 14.73
N THR A 111 26.32 -3.40 15.48
CA THR A 111 26.39 -4.86 15.58
C THR A 111 25.03 -5.46 15.31
N VAL A 112 24.97 -6.75 15.00
CA VAL A 112 23.72 -7.47 14.71
C VAL A 112 23.49 -8.56 15.74
N LYS A 113 22.37 -8.46 16.46
CA LYS A 113 21.92 -9.40 17.48
C LYS A 113 20.64 -10.10 17.01
N ILE A 114 20.64 -11.43 17.04
CA ILE A 114 19.42 -12.20 16.86
C ILE A 114 18.75 -12.28 18.22
N GLU A 115 17.57 -11.69 18.36
CA GLU A 115 16.83 -11.70 19.63
C GLU A 115 16.17 -13.07 19.85
N PHE A 116 15.62 -13.65 18.79
CA PHE A 116 15.17 -15.04 18.76
C PHE A 116 15.00 -15.54 17.31
N LEU A 117 15.09 -16.86 17.12
CA LEU A 117 14.98 -17.55 15.83
C LEU A 117 13.57 -18.12 15.61
N LEU A 118 13.27 -18.54 14.38
CA LEU A 118 11.98 -19.07 13.94
C LEU A 118 11.48 -20.28 14.75
N LYS A 119 12.38 -21.03 15.38
CA LYS A 119 12.04 -22.20 16.22
C LYS A 119 11.77 -21.88 17.70
N ASN A 120 12.11 -20.68 18.17
CA ASN A 120 12.13 -20.40 19.61
C ASN A 120 10.73 -20.16 20.20
N HIS A 121 9.86 -19.47 19.47
CA HIS A 121 8.55 -19.03 19.94
C HIS A 121 7.49 -19.43 18.92
N LEU A 122 6.52 -20.25 19.35
CA LEU A 122 5.48 -20.84 18.50
C LEU A 122 4.07 -20.43 18.92
N SER A 123 3.94 -19.44 19.82
CA SER A 123 2.67 -18.84 20.22
C SER A 123 2.79 -17.32 20.25
N LYS A 124 1.69 -16.61 19.95
CA LYS A 124 1.63 -15.14 19.95
C LYS A 124 2.14 -14.55 21.26
N ASP A 125 1.66 -15.05 22.39
CA ASP A 125 2.04 -14.54 23.71
C ASP A 125 3.54 -14.66 23.98
N SER A 126 4.16 -15.79 23.61
CA SER A 126 5.60 -15.99 23.79
C SER A 126 6.43 -15.07 22.91
N ILE A 127 5.98 -14.81 21.67
CA ILE A 127 6.63 -13.87 20.75
C ILE A 127 6.52 -12.44 21.29
N LYS A 128 5.33 -12.01 21.71
CA LYS A 128 5.11 -10.65 22.24
C LYS A 128 5.91 -10.40 23.52
N GLN A 129 6.00 -11.38 24.42
CA GLN A 129 6.87 -11.29 25.59
C GLN A 129 8.36 -11.19 25.23
N ALA A 130 8.80 -11.90 24.19
CA ALA A 130 10.17 -11.81 23.71
C ALA A 130 10.46 -10.44 23.08
N ILE A 131 9.54 -9.92 22.23
CA ILE A 131 9.63 -8.57 21.65
C ILE A 131 9.72 -7.50 22.73
N ASN A 132 8.89 -7.59 23.78
CA ASN A 132 8.88 -6.59 24.85
C ASN A 132 10.21 -6.49 25.62
N ARG A 133 11.02 -7.55 25.63
CA ARG A 133 12.32 -7.61 26.32
C ARG A 133 13.50 -7.17 25.46
N ILE A 134 13.28 -6.81 24.20
CA ILE A 134 14.35 -6.36 23.31
C ILE A 134 14.87 -5.01 23.79
N GLU A 135 16.18 -4.92 23.96
CA GLU A 135 16.90 -3.70 24.29
C GLU A 135 17.64 -3.15 23.05
N PRO A 136 17.66 -1.82 22.82
CA PRO A 136 18.34 -1.22 21.67
C PRO A 136 19.87 -1.32 21.79
N LEU A 137 20.56 -1.56 20.67
CA LEU A 137 22.02 -1.73 20.63
C LEU A 137 22.79 -0.38 20.55
N ALA A 138 22.17 0.65 19.98
CA ALA A 138 22.71 1.99 19.72
C ALA A 138 23.93 2.03 18.76
N ALA A 139 24.41 3.24 18.47
CA ALA A 139 25.52 3.57 17.56
C ALA A 139 25.17 3.63 16.06
N GLY A 140 25.85 2.87 15.21
CA GLY A 140 25.76 2.96 13.74
C GLY A 140 24.61 2.16 13.14
N THR A 141 24.56 2.08 11.82
CA THR A 141 23.44 1.51 11.05
C THR A 141 23.98 0.53 9.99
N MET A 142 24.32 -0.68 10.42
CA MET A 142 24.92 -1.74 9.57
C MET A 142 23.84 -2.66 8.96
N THR A 143 22.98 -2.09 8.12
CA THR A 143 21.82 -2.79 7.54
C THR A 143 22.23 -3.96 6.65
N GLY A 144 23.29 -3.81 5.85
CA GLY A 144 23.78 -4.88 4.98
C GLY A 144 24.24 -6.11 5.78
N MET A 145 24.94 -5.88 6.89
CA MET A 145 25.33 -6.92 7.84
C MET A 145 24.10 -7.59 8.47
N ALA A 146 23.04 -6.82 8.76
CA ALA A 146 21.81 -7.35 9.33
C ALA A 146 21.09 -8.30 8.36
N ILE A 147 20.98 -7.90 7.08
CA ILE A 147 20.40 -8.75 6.02
C ILE A 147 21.22 -10.02 5.86
N LYS A 148 22.56 -9.91 5.79
CA LYS A 148 23.44 -11.07 5.67
C LYS A 148 23.25 -12.03 6.84
N LYS A 149 23.24 -11.54 8.07
CA LYS A 149 23.06 -12.39 9.25
C LYS A 149 21.67 -13.03 9.30
N ALA A 150 20.64 -12.34 8.84
CA ALA A 150 19.32 -12.93 8.69
C ALA A 150 19.33 -14.11 7.70
N MET A 151 20.00 -13.97 6.55
CA MET A 151 20.16 -15.05 5.58
C MET A 151 20.95 -16.25 6.15
N ASP A 152 22.12 -15.96 6.71
CA ASP A 152 23.10 -16.97 7.14
C ASP A 152 22.68 -17.72 8.41
N GLU A 153 21.82 -17.12 9.23
CA GLU A 153 21.42 -17.70 10.51
C GLU A 153 19.90 -17.82 10.69
N ALA A 154 19.12 -16.74 10.51
CA ALA A 154 17.69 -16.74 10.83
C ALA A 154 16.85 -17.56 9.85
N PHE A 155 17.12 -17.47 8.54
CA PHE A 155 16.40 -18.19 7.48
C PHE A 155 16.90 -19.62 7.23
N THR A 156 17.71 -20.18 8.13
CA THR A 156 18.24 -21.54 8.01
C THR A 156 17.31 -22.60 8.61
N GLU A 157 17.36 -23.82 8.08
CA GLU A 157 16.57 -24.94 8.62
C GLU A 157 16.93 -25.26 10.08
N LYS A 158 18.22 -25.14 10.43
CA LYS A 158 18.72 -25.29 11.81
C LYS A 158 18.05 -24.30 12.77
N SER A 159 17.65 -23.14 12.27
CA SER A 159 17.01 -22.06 13.02
C SER A 159 15.48 -22.13 13.00
N GLY A 160 14.90 -23.10 12.30
CA GLY A 160 13.45 -23.32 12.24
C GLY A 160 12.80 -22.84 10.94
N ALA A 161 13.58 -22.36 9.97
CA ALA A 161 13.03 -22.09 8.65
C ALA A 161 12.63 -23.41 7.96
N ARG A 162 11.53 -23.42 7.22
CA ARG A 162 11.07 -24.61 6.51
C ARG A 162 11.86 -24.82 5.21
N PRO A 163 12.11 -26.09 4.84
CA PRO A 163 12.88 -26.42 3.65
C PRO A 163 12.14 -25.97 2.38
N LYS A 164 12.89 -25.71 1.31
CA LYS A 164 12.33 -25.29 0.00
C LYS A 164 11.28 -26.27 -0.54
N SER A 165 11.40 -27.57 -0.22
CA SER A 165 10.44 -28.61 -0.62
C SER A 165 9.02 -28.41 -0.09
N LYS A 166 8.83 -27.69 1.01
CA LYS A 166 7.50 -27.36 1.55
C LYS A 166 6.85 -26.14 0.89
N ASN A 167 7.56 -25.45 -0.02
CA ASN A 167 7.08 -24.26 -0.73
C ASN A 167 6.48 -23.18 0.21
N ILE A 168 7.17 -22.92 1.32
CA ILE A 168 6.79 -21.90 2.31
C ILE A 168 7.51 -20.60 1.96
N SER A 169 6.76 -19.51 1.87
CA SER A 169 7.31 -18.17 1.66
C SER A 169 8.25 -17.77 2.80
N LYS A 170 9.33 -17.09 2.45
CA LYS A 170 10.30 -16.52 3.39
C LYS A 170 10.25 -15.02 3.23
N VAL A 171 9.79 -14.31 4.25
CA VAL A 171 9.58 -12.86 4.20
C VAL A 171 10.46 -12.18 5.24
N ALA A 172 11.16 -11.13 4.82
CA ALA A 172 11.88 -10.22 5.69
C ALA A 172 11.20 -8.84 5.67
N ILE A 173 10.92 -8.29 6.86
CA ILE A 173 10.46 -6.91 7.02
C ILE A 173 11.58 -6.12 7.67
N ILE A 174 12.17 -5.19 6.91
CA ILE A 174 13.25 -4.32 7.37
C ILE A 174 12.65 -3.00 7.83
N VAL A 175 12.89 -2.59 9.07
CA VAL A 175 12.45 -1.30 9.61
C VAL A 175 13.67 -0.46 9.93
N THR A 176 13.83 0.70 9.28
CA THR A 176 14.98 1.60 9.47
C THR A 176 14.60 3.07 9.35
N ASP A 177 15.29 3.95 10.08
CA ASP A 177 15.13 5.41 9.97
C ASP A 177 16.32 6.12 9.32
N GLY A 178 17.33 5.37 8.91
CA GLY A 178 18.64 5.91 8.60
C GLY A 178 19.20 5.39 7.30
N ARG A 179 20.16 6.14 6.76
CA ARG A 179 20.98 5.68 5.64
C ARG A 179 21.92 4.57 6.14
N PRO A 180 21.98 3.41 5.47
CA PRO A 180 22.93 2.36 5.82
C PRO A 180 24.37 2.85 5.70
N GLN A 181 25.22 2.37 6.59
CA GLN A 181 26.65 2.69 6.65
C GLN A 181 27.53 1.63 5.95
N ASP A 182 26.89 0.58 5.43
CA ASP A 182 27.47 -0.50 4.64
C ASP A 182 26.70 -0.72 3.33
N GLN A 183 27.21 -1.61 2.47
CA GLN A 183 26.58 -1.91 1.19
C GLN A 183 25.39 -2.85 1.36
N VAL A 184 24.23 -2.42 0.84
CA VAL A 184 22.97 -3.18 0.93
C VAL A 184 22.57 -3.85 -0.38
N GLU A 185 23.05 -3.37 -1.53
CA GLU A 185 22.57 -3.81 -2.85
C GLU A 185 22.86 -5.30 -3.12
N ASP A 186 24.14 -5.70 -3.08
CA ASP A 186 24.54 -7.07 -3.40
C ASP A 186 23.97 -8.10 -2.43
N VAL A 187 23.95 -7.78 -1.13
CA VAL A 187 23.40 -8.66 -0.10
C VAL A 187 21.88 -8.79 -0.23
N SER A 188 21.17 -7.71 -0.55
CA SER A 188 19.72 -7.76 -0.77
C SER A 188 19.38 -8.48 -2.07
N ALA A 189 20.19 -8.33 -3.12
CA ALA A 189 20.06 -9.12 -4.35
C ALA A 189 20.27 -10.62 -4.07
N ALA A 190 21.28 -10.99 -3.28
CA ALA A 190 21.52 -12.37 -2.88
C ALA A 190 20.37 -12.95 -2.03
N ALA A 191 19.84 -12.16 -1.09
CA ALA A 191 18.67 -12.53 -0.29
C ALA A 191 17.45 -12.83 -1.19
N ARG A 192 17.12 -11.92 -2.11
CA ARG A 192 16.04 -12.10 -3.08
C ARG A 192 16.23 -13.31 -3.98
N ALA A 193 17.44 -13.49 -4.52
CA ALA A 193 17.80 -14.66 -5.32
C ALA A 193 17.69 -15.99 -4.54
N SER A 194 17.85 -15.95 -3.21
CA SER A 194 17.67 -17.14 -2.36
C SER A 194 16.21 -17.53 -2.13
N GLY A 195 15.27 -16.66 -2.51
CA GLY A 195 13.82 -16.81 -2.34
C GLY A 195 13.27 -16.09 -1.11
N ILE A 196 13.99 -15.08 -0.58
CA ILE A 196 13.51 -14.22 0.51
C ILE A 196 12.88 -12.98 -0.11
N GLU A 197 11.61 -12.78 0.16
CA GLU A 197 10.86 -11.57 -0.19
C GLU A 197 11.13 -10.50 0.87
N ILE A 198 11.50 -9.30 0.44
CA ILE A 198 11.94 -8.21 1.32
C ILE A 198 10.99 -7.03 1.19
N TYR A 199 10.41 -6.66 2.32
CA TYR A 199 9.65 -5.43 2.49
C TYR A 199 10.52 -4.43 3.27
N ALA A 200 10.75 -3.25 2.71
CA ALA A 200 11.54 -2.19 3.31
C ALA A 200 10.63 -1.08 3.84
N VAL A 201 10.69 -0.83 5.14
CA VAL A 201 9.94 0.19 5.86
C VAL A 201 10.91 1.27 6.32
N GLY A 202 10.86 2.42 5.65
CA GLY A 202 11.56 3.63 6.04
C GLY A 202 10.74 4.48 7.00
N VAL A 203 11.40 5.04 8.01
CA VAL A 203 10.78 5.98 8.97
C VAL A 203 11.56 7.29 9.04
N ASP A 204 10.89 8.44 9.20
CA ASP A 204 11.49 9.78 9.37
C ASP A 204 12.54 10.14 8.30
N ARG A 205 13.82 9.86 8.53
CA ARG A 205 14.93 10.26 7.65
C ARG A 205 15.49 9.12 6.81
N ALA A 206 14.70 8.06 6.62
CA ALA A 206 15.12 6.90 5.86
C ALA A 206 15.45 7.27 4.40
N ASP A 207 16.58 6.75 3.92
CA ASP A 207 17.06 7.01 2.56
C ASP A 207 16.27 6.15 1.55
N MET A 208 15.38 6.80 0.79
CA MET A 208 14.51 6.12 -0.18
C MET A 208 15.28 5.32 -1.24
N ARG A 209 16.47 5.78 -1.64
CA ARG A 209 17.31 5.04 -2.59
C ARG A 209 17.74 3.70 -1.98
N SER A 210 18.22 3.71 -0.74
CA SER A 210 18.62 2.49 -0.02
C SER A 210 17.43 1.55 0.19
N LEU A 211 16.24 2.06 0.55
CA LEU A 211 15.03 1.24 0.68
C LEU A 211 14.68 0.52 -0.63
N LYS A 212 14.71 1.24 -1.76
CA LYS A 212 14.45 0.67 -3.10
C LYS A 212 15.49 -0.40 -3.50
N LEU A 213 16.75 -0.26 -3.08
CA LEU A 213 17.80 -1.26 -3.32
C LEU A 213 17.63 -2.53 -2.48
N MET A 214 17.05 -2.41 -1.28
CA MET A 214 16.81 -3.54 -0.39
C MET A 214 15.55 -4.33 -0.76
N ALA A 215 14.48 -3.63 -1.13
CA ALA A 215 13.17 -4.22 -1.34
C ALA A 215 13.10 -5.19 -2.53
N SER A 216 12.11 -6.08 -2.48
CA SER A 216 11.70 -6.91 -3.61
C SER A 216 10.87 -6.12 -4.61
N ASN A 217 10.70 -6.68 -5.81
CA ASN A 217 9.84 -6.10 -6.83
C ASN A 217 8.43 -6.71 -6.74
N PRO A 218 7.37 -5.95 -7.09
CA PRO A 218 7.39 -4.55 -7.52
C PRO A 218 7.55 -3.58 -6.33
N LEU A 219 8.26 -2.46 -6.52
CA LEU A 219 8.68 -1.57 -5.42
C LEU A 219 7.49 -0.90 -4.73
N GLU A 220 6.42 -0.60 -5.45
CA GLU A 220 5.17 -0.02 -4.94
C GLU A 220 4.47 -0.87 -3.87
N ASP A 221 4.71 -2.19 -3.90
CA ASP A 221 4.15 -3.14 -2.94
C ASP A 221 5.13 -3.47 -1.80
N HIS A 222 6.42 -3.18 -1.98
CA HIS A 222 7.49 -3.64 -1.08
C HIS A 222 8.26 -2.52 -0.40
N VAL A 223 8.06 -1.26 -0.79
CA VAL A 223 8.67 -0.09 -0.14
C VAL A 223 7.58 0.72 0.52
N PHE A 224 7.72 0.94 1.82
CA PHE A 224 6.86 1.82 2.59
C PHE A 224 7.72 2.87 3.26
N TYR A 225 7.20 4.08 3.27
CA TYR A 225 7.82 5.19 3.97
C TYR A 225 6.77 5.81 4.89
N VAL A 226 7.16 6.11 6.12
CA VAL A 226 6.32 6.82 7.09
C VAL A 226 7.11 7.96 7.70
N GLU A 227 6.49 9.14 7.80
CA GLU A 227 7.19 10.34 8.27
C GLU A 227 7.57 10.27 9.75
N THR A 228 6.86 9.47 10.56
CA THR A 228 7.16 9.28 11.98
C THR A 228 6.87 7.85 12.42
N TYR A 229 7.52 7.38 13.48
CA TYR A 229 7.20 6.07 14.05
C TYR A 229 5.80 6.00 14.64
N GLY A 230 5.13 7.12 14.93
CA GLY A 230 3.72 7.09 15.37
C GLY A 230 2.77 6.65 14.25
N VAL A 231 3.22 6.66 13.00
CA VAL A 231 2.44 6.26 11.83
C VAL A 231 2.75 4.83 11.40
N ILE A 232 3.83 4.22 11.92
CA ILE A 232 4.25 2.86 11.54
C ILE A 232 3.18 1.81 11.89
N GLU A 233 2.39 2.04 12.96
CA GLU A 233 1.25 1.20 13.36
C GLU A 233 0.17 1.11 12.26
N LYS A 234 0.05 2.12 11.38
CA LYS A 234 -0.87 2.06 10.23
C LYS A 234 -0.44 1.06 9.16
N LEU A 235 0.84 0.70 9.13
CA LEU A 235 1.31 -0.34 8.21
C LEU A 235 0.82 -1.72 8.62
N THR A 236 0.40 -1.91 9.88
CA THR A 236 -0.15 -3.19 10.36
C THR A 236 -1.36 -3.63 9.54
N SER A 237 -2.28 -2.71 9.16
CA SER A 237 -3.42 -3.08 8.32
C SER A 237 -2.99 -3.44 6.89
N LYS A 238 -2.04 -2.69 6.32
CA LYS A 238 -1.51 -2.96 4.98
C LYS A 238 -0.79 -4.31 4.94
N PHE A 239 0.11 -4.58 5.89
CA PHE A 239 0.78 -5.87 6.01
C PHE A 239 -0.17 -7.00 6.36
N ARG A 240 -1.23 -6.75 7.13
CA ARG A 240 -2.28 -7.73 7.34
C ARG A 240 -2.90 -8.13 6.00
N GLU A 241 -3.29 -7.18 5.16
CA GLU A 241 -3.87 -7.50 3.84
C GLU A 241 -2.86 -8.22 2.94
N THR A 242 -1.59 -7.81 2.96
CA THR A 242 -0.54 -8.41 2.13
C THR A 242 -0.11 -9.81 2.59
N LEU A 243 0.01 -10.04 3.89
CA LEU A 243 0.53 -11.30 4.46
C LEU A 243 -0.60 -12.29 4.81
N CYS A 244 -1.79 -11.77 5.14
CA CYS A 244 -3.01 -12.55 5.19
C CYS A 244 -3.64 -12.59 3.80
N ASP A 245 -2.97 -13.29 2.89
CA ASP A 245 -3.55 -13.67 1.60
C ASP A 245 -4.84 -14.45 1.91
N ILE A 246 -5.99 -13.81 1.76
CA ILE A 246 -7.27 -14.51 1.81
C ILE A 246 -7.25 -15.40 0.58
N ASP A 247 -7.23 -16.72 0.77
CA ASP A 247 -7.32 -17.61 -0.38
C ASP A 247 -8.67 -17.35 -1.05
N ALA A 248 -8.62 -16.68 -2.20
CA ALA A 248 -9.82 -16.37 -2.98
C ALA A 248 -10.57 -17.66 -3.38
N CYS A 249 -9.91 -18.83 -3.35
CA CYS A 249 -10.55 -20.12 -3.51
C CYS A 249 -11.37 -20.54 -2.27
N ASP A 250 -11.00 -20.11 -1.06
CA ASP A 250 -11.70 -20.44 0.18
C ASP A 250 -12.91 -19.54 0.46
N MET A 251 -13.01 -18.38 -0.22
CA MET A 251 -14.17 -17.47 -0.14
C MET A 251 -15.37 -17.90 -1.00
N GLY A 252 -15.23 -19.01 -1.73
CA GLY A 252 -16.22 -19.48 -2.70
C GLY A 252 -15.88 -19.04 -4.13
N HIS A 253 -15.55 -20.03 -4.96
CA HIS A 253 -15.15 -19.82 -6.35
C HIS A 253 -16.10 -20.51 -7.33
N SER A 254 -16.02 -20.13 -8.61
CA SER A 254 -16.83 -20.69 -9.69
C SER A 254 -16.07 -21.64 -10.64
N CYS A 255 -14.83 -22.00 -10.31
CA CYS A 255 -14.06 -22.97 -11.09
C CYS A 255 -14.70 -24.36 -11.09
N GLN A 256 -14.84 -24.97 -12.27
CA GLN A 256 -15.36 -26.33 -12.41
C GLN A 256 -14.38 -27.39 -11.89
N HIS A 257 -13.08 -27.19 -12.10
CA HIS A 257 -12.03 -28.12 -11.67
C HIS A 257 -11.16 -27.48 -10.58
N ILE A 258 -10.00 -26.95 -10.95
CA ILE A 258 -9.01 -26.47 -10.00
C ILE A 258 -9.13 -24.96 -9.90
N CYS A 259 -9.26 -24.45 -8.67
CA CYS A 259 -9.09 -23.03 -8.38
C CYS A 259 -7.63 -22.76 -8.01
N VAL A 260 -7.06 -21.70 -8.56
CA VAL A 260 -5.73 -21.23 -8.23
C VAL A 260 -5.83 -19.77 -7.81
N SER A 261 -5.59 -19.51 -6.52
CA SER A 261 -5.55 -18.16 -5.99
C SER A 261 -4.37 -17.38 -6.59
N SER A 262 -4.63 -16.10 -6.86
CA SER A 262 -3.71 -15.12 -7.43
C SER A 262 -3.93 -13.79 -6.73
N GLY A 263 -3.34 -13.64 -5.53
CA GLY A 263 -3.59 -12.51 -4.62
C GLY A 263 -5.05 -12.47 -4.19
N ASN A 264 -5.69 -11.29 -4.34
CA ASN A 264 -7.12 -11.08 -4.03
C ASN A 264 -8.12 -11.65 -5.06
N SER A 265 -7.63 -12.40 -6.07
CA SER A 265 -8.45 -13.01 -7.14
C SER A 265 -8.11 -14.49 -7.32
N TYR A 266 -8.85 -15.20 -8.16
CA TYR A 266 -8.55 -16.57 -8.55
C TYR A 266 -8.68 -16.77 -10.05
N HIS A 267 -7.95 -17.75 -10.58
CA HIS A 267 -8.15 -18.26 -11.93
C HIS A 267 -8.35 -19.77 -11.91
N CYS A 268 -9.05 -20.28 -12.91
CA CYS A 268 -9.38 -21.69 -12.99
C CYS A 268 -8.36 -22.44 -13.85
N LYS A 269 -8.03 -23.66 -13.43
CA LYS A 269 -7.24 -24.62 -14.21
C LYS A 269 -8.01 -25.92 -14.35
N CYS A 270 -7.71 -26.66 -15.42
CA CYS A 270 -8.32 -27.96 -15.68
C CYS A 270 -7.37 -29.09 -15.31
N HIS A 271 -7.94 -30.23 -14.89
CA HIS A 271 -7.20 -31.48 -14.76
C HIS A 271 -6.64 -31.94 -16.11
N SER A 272 -5.61 -32.79 -16.07
CA SER A 272 -4.98 -33.36 -17.27
C SER A 272 -6.02 -34.01 -18.18
N GLY A 273 -5.97 -33.71 -19.48
CA GLY A 273 -6.93 -34.17 -20.49
C GLY A 273 -8.09 -33.20 -20.79
N PHE A 274 -8.19 -32.09 -20.05
CA PHE A 274 -9.22 -31.06 -20.25
C PHE A 274 -8.59 -29.70 -20.60
N VAL A 275 -9.33 -28.87 -21.35
CA VAL A 275 -8.98 -27.52 -21.76
C VAL A 275 -9.97 -26.54 -21.15
N LEU A 276 -9.47 -25.41 -20.66
CA LEU A 276 -10.30 -24.34 -20.10
C LEU A 276 -11.08 -23.67 -21.23
N ASN A 277 -12.39 -23.54 -21.06
CA ASN A 277 -13.29 -22.91 -22.01
C ASN A 277 -13.14 -21.38 -21.98
N ASP A 278 -13.72 -20.69 -22.97
CA ASP A 278 -13.66 -19.22 -23.10
C ASP A 278 -14.35 -18.47 -21.96
N ASP A 279 -15.22 -19.14 -21.18
CA ASP A 279 -15.82 -18.59 -19.97
C ASP A 279 -14.83 -18.50 -18.78
N LEU A 280 -13.61 -19.02 -18.97
CA LEU A 280 -12.51 -19.07 -18.00
C LEU A 280 -12.85 -19.80 -16.69
N ARG A 281 -13.94 -20.57 -16.66
CA ARG A 281 -14.47 -21.22 -15.45
C ARG A 281 -14.71 -22.71 -15.65
N THR A 282 -15.14 -23.12 -16.84
CA THR A 282 -15.47 -24.51 -17.18
C THR A 282 -14.38 -25.17 -18.04
N CYS A 283 -14.36 -26.50 -18.03
CA CYS A 283 -13.33 -27.34 -18.64
C CYS A 283 -13.98 -28.37 -19.58
N SER A 284 -13.49 -28.47 -20.83
CA SER A 284 -13.95 -29.45 -21.82
C SER A 284 -12.85 -30.44 -22.20
N ILE A 285 -13.23 -31.67 -22.59
CA ILE A 285 -12.26 -32.71 -22.99
C ILE A 285 -11.55 -32.26 -24.26
N ARG A 286 -10.23 -32.45 -24.31
CA ARG A 286 -9.39 -32.10 -25.45
C ARG A 286 -9.70 -33.04 -26.63
N GLY A 287 -10.74 -32.68 -27.41
CA GLY A 287 -11.14 -33.38 -28.63
C GLY A 287 -12.60 -33.84 -28.65
N ALA A 288 -13.52 -32.90 -28.91
CA ALA A 288 -14.88 -33.22 -29.37
C ALA A 288 -15.29 -32.23 -30.46
N GLY A 289 -14.54 -32.23 -31.57
CA GLY A 289 -14.95 -31.63 -32.83
C GLY A 289 -15.06 -32.72 -33.89
N ALA A 290 -16.20 -32.75 -34.58
CA ALA A 290 -16.56 -33.61 -35.72
C ALA A 290 -17.19 -34.99 -35.38
N TYR A 291 -18.51 -35.00 -35.26
CA TYR A 291 -19.36 -35.95 -36.00
C TYR A 291 -20.63 -35.22 -36.43
N GLY A 292 -20.69 -34.89 -37.72
CA GLY A 292 -21.88 -34.37 -38.36
C GLY A 292 -22.83 -35.52 -38.68
N HIS A 293 -24.10 -35.35 -38.34
CA HIS A 293 -25.21 -36.02 -38.99
C HIS A 293 -26.27 -34.96 -39.32
N GLY A 294 -26.53 -34.79 -40.61
CA GLY A 294 -27.62 -33.94 -41.10
C GLY A 294 -28.97 -34.58 -40.85
N ASP A 295 -30.01 -33.76 -40.71
CA ASP A 295 -31.01 -33.56 -41.76
C ASP A 295 -32.08 -32.52 -41.36
N SER A 296 -32.70 -31.95 -42.40
CA SER A 296 -34.02 -31.27 -42.41
C SER A 296 -34.07 -29.75 -42.22
N VAL A 297 -33.79 -29.04 -43.32
CA VAL A 297 -34.69 -28.11 -44.05
C VAL A 297 -35.80 -27.39 -43.24
N HIS A 298 -35.70 -26.06 -43.14
CA HIS A 298 -36.73 -25.14 -43.64
C HIS A 298 -36.19 -23.73 -43.93
N LYS A 299 -36.46 -23.25 -45.15
CA LYS A 299 -36.21 -21.90 -45.68
C LYS A 299 -37.17 -20.88 -45.05
N GLY A 300 -36.69 -19.66 -44.86
CA GLY A 300 -37.52 -18.48 -44.61
C GLY A 300 -36.73 -17.18 -44.61
N ASP A 301 -36.63 -16.54 -45.78
CA ASP A 301 -36.13 -15.16 -45.95
C ASP A 301 -36.97 -14.14 -45.16
N ARG A 302 -36.32 -13.12 -44.57
CA ARG A 302 -36.52 -11.68 -44.90
C ARG A 302 -35.96 -10.70 -43.86
N LYS A 303 -35.30 -9.69 -44.44
CA LYS A 303 -35.31 -8.24 -44.14
C LYS A 303 -34.71 -7.69 -42.83
N LYS A 304 -33.66 -6.90 -43.05
CA LYS A 304 -33.34 -5.63 -42.37
C LYS A 304 -34.61 -4.87 -41.93
N LYS A 305 -34.60 -4.43 -40.67
CA LYS A 305 -35.15 -3.14 -40.26
C LYS A 305 -34.35 -2.63 -39.06
N ASN A 306 -33.78 -1.43 -39.24
CA ASN A 306 -33.56 -0.50 -38.14
C ASN A 306 -34.92 -0.21 -37.51
N ASP A 307 -34.97 -0.16 -36.18
CA ASP A 307 -35.76 0.81 -35.44
C ASP A 307 -35.11 0.96 -34.06
N ALA A 308 -34.71 2.19 -33.76
CA ALA A 308 -34.40 2.65 -32.44
C ALA A 308 -35.69 2.67 -31.60
N ASN A 309 -35.64 2.20 -30.34
CA ASN A 309 -36.05 3.06 -29.24
C ASN A 309 -35.55 2.54 -27.88
N GLN A 310 -35.35 3.53 -27.02
CA GLN A 310 -34.80 3.57 -25.68
C GLN A 310 -35.65 2.81 -24.64
N ASN A 311 -34.99 2.25 -23.63
CA ASN A 311 -35.07 2.70 -22.24
C ASN A 311 -34.32 1.75 -21.31
N GLY A 312 -33.37 2.30 -20.54
CA GLY A 312 -32.60 1.63 -19.50
C GLY A 312 -31.74 2.66 -18.81
N GLU A 313 -32.29 3.26 -17.76
CA GLU A 313 -31.75 4.37 -16.98
C GLU A 313 -30.30 4.12 -16.52
N ALA A 314 -29.40 5.00 -16.94
CA ALA A 314 -28.10 5.21 -16.31
C ALA A 314 -28.08 6.64 -15.75
N SER A 315 -27.69 6.75 -14.48
CA SER A 315 -27.49 8.00 -13.76
C SER A 315 -26.62 8.96 -14.58
N ALA A 316 -27.26 9.99 -15.13
CA ALA A 316 -26.60 11.04 -15.90
C ALA A 316 -25.85 11.98 -14.94
N SER A 317 -24.53 11.96 -15.02
CA SER A 317 -23.68 13.10 -14.65
C SER A 317 -24.16 14.32 -15.43
N MET A 318 -24.67 15.35 -14.76
CA MET A 318 -25.03 16.61 -15.41
C MET A 318 -23.78 17.22 -16.05
N ASP A 319 -23.80 17.41 -17.37
CA ASP A 319 -22.72 18.03 -18.13
C ASP A 319 -22.79 19.55 -17.96
N ALA A 320 -21.93 20.10 -17.10
CA ALA A 320 -21.92 21.52 -16.75
C ALA A 320 -21.66 22.45 -17.96
N CYS A 321 -20.90 22.01 -18.96
CA CYS A 321 -20.71 22.75 -20.21
C CYS A 321 -21.99 22.80 -21.06
N ALA A 322 -22.85 21.78 -20.99
CA ALA A 322 -24.10 21.73 -21.74
C ALA A 322 -25.21 22.62 -21.14
N LEU A 323 -25.07 23.04 -19.88
CA LEU A 323 -25.98 23.95 -19.18
C LEU A 323 -25.70 25.44 -19.46
N GLY A 324 -24.66 25.73 -20.25
CA GLY A 324 -24.21 27.07 -20.60
C GLY A 324 -22.96 27.48 -19.80
N HIS A 325 -21.92 27.90 -20.51
CA HIS A 325 -20.63 28.30 -19.94
C HIS A 325 -20.16 29.64 -20.49
N ASP A 326 -19.21 30.28 -19.81
CA ASP A 326 -18.63 31.58 -20.20
C ASP A 326 -17.17 31.51 -20.66
N CYS A 327 -16.67 30.31 -20.97
CA CYS A 327 -15.37 30.15 -21.62
C CYS A 327 -15.32 30.82 -22.99
N GLN A 328 -14.25 31.58 -23.26
CA GLN A 328 -13.98 32.16 -24.58
C GLN A 328 -13.71 31.07 -25.64
N HIS A 329 -13.16 29.92 -25.25
CA HIS A 329 -12.86 28.80 -26.15
C HIS A 329 -13.41 27.46 -25.66
N THR A 330 -12.58 26.58 -25.10
CA THR A 330 -12.95 25.19 -24.88
C THR A 330 -13.38 25.00 -23.42
N CYS A 331 -14.63 24.61 -23.20
CA CYS A 331 -15.15 24.24 -21.91
C CYS A 331 -14.94 22.75 -21.63
N VAL A 332 -14.46 22.41 -20.44
CA VAL A 332 -14.31 21.03 -19.98
C VAL A 332 -15.11 20.81 -18.71
N SER A 333 -16.07 19.87 -18.77
CA SER A 333 -16.93 19.53 -17.64
C SER A 333 -16.19 18.70 -16.58
N SER A 334 -16.41 19.07 -15.33
CA SER A 334 -15.88 18.41 -14.13
C SER A 334 -17.00 18.30 -13.10
N GLY A 335 -17.82 17.25 -13.22
CA GLY A 335 -19.00 17.07 -12.38
C GLY A 335 -20.04 18.16 -12.63
N SER A 336 -20.49 18.86 -11.58
CA SER A 336 -21.45 19.97 -11.68
C SER A 336 -20.83 21.32 -12.07
N SER A 337 -19.53 21.37 -12.33
CA SER A 337 -18.78 22.58 -12.69
C SER A 337 -17.99 22.38 -13.99
N TYR A 338 -17.44 23.46 -14.55
CA TYR A 338 -16.59 23.42 -15.72
C TYR A 338 -15.37 24.34 -15.56
N TYR A 339 -14.32 24.07 -16.34
CA TYR A 339 -13.18 24.98 -16.47
C TYR A 339 -12.86 25.22 -17.95
N CYS A 340 -12.22 26.35 -18.22
CA CYS A 340 -11.91 26.80 -19.57
C CYS A 340 -10.48 26.43 -19.95
N THR A 341 -10.29 26.06 -21.22
CA THR A 341 -9.00 25.74 -21.81
C THR A 341 -8.83 26.51 -23.11
N CYS A 342 -7.60 26.90 -23.42
CA CYS A 342 -7.28 27.70 -24.60
C CYS A 342 -6.71 26.84 -25.73
N PRO A 343 -6.99 27.20 -26.99
CA PRO A 343 -6.39 26.56 -28.15
C PRO A 343 -4.89 26.88 -28.21
N LEU A 344 -4.16 26.06 -28.97
CA LEU A 344 -2.72 26.22 -29.19
C LEU A 344 -2.35 27.67 -29.59
N GLY A 345 -1.36 28.26 -28.91
CA GLY A 345 -0.89 29.62 -29.15
C GLY A 345 -1.60 30.72 -28.34
N PHE A 346 -2.52 30.34 -27.46
CA PHE A 346 -3.21 31.25 -26.56
C PHE A 346 -3.08 30.79 -25.12
N VAL A 347 -2.87 31.73 -24.20
CA VAL A 347 -2.71 31.50 -22.77
C VAL A 347 -4.01 31.90 -22.07
N LEU A 348 -4.51 31.03 -21.19
CA LEU A 348 -5.65 31.34 -20.36
C LEU A 348 -5.24 32.44 -19.37
N VAL A 349 -5.84 33.62 -19.51
CA VAL A 349 -5.50 34.77 -18.66
C VAL A 349 -6.12 34.61 -17.28
N GLN A 350 -5.73 35.49 -16.35
CA GLN A 350 -6.07 35.39 -14.93
C GLN A 350 -7.58 35.35 -14.62
N ASP A 351 -8.45 35.77 -15.54
CA ASP A 351 -9.90 35.65 -15.38
C ASP A 351 -10.43 34.21 -15.50
N LYS A 352 -9.54 33.26 -15.87
CA LYS A 352 -9.79 31.82 -16.06
C LYS A 352 -10.85 31.49 -17.11
N LYS A 353 -11.20 32.44 -17.96
CA LYS A 353 -12.28 32.33 -18.97
C LYS A 353 -11.80 32.76 -20.35
N SER A 354 -10.93 33.76 -20.40
CA SER A 354 -10.44 34.37 -21.63
C SER A 354 -9.05 33.85 -22.01
N CYS A 355 -8.77 33.84 -23.31
CA CYS A 355 -7.56 33.31 -23.93
C CYS A 355 -6.85 34.45 -24.67
N PHE A 356 -5.60 34.73 -24.29
CA PHE A 356 -4.78 35.77 -24.88
C PHE A 356 -3.74 35.18 -25.83
N LYS A 357 -3.59 35.74 -27.04
CA LYS A 357 -2.60 35.27 -28.01
C LYS A 357 -1.23 35.80 -27.63
N ALA A 358 -0.26 34.92 -27.43
CA ALA A 358 1.07 35.30 -26.94
C ALA A 358 1.86 36.24 -27.88
N SER A 359 1.35 36.55 -29.08
CA SER A 359 2.02 37.38 -30.09
C SER A 359 1.69 38.89 -30.02
N ASP A 360 0.71 39.32 -29.22
CA ASP A 360 0.10 40.66 -29.39
C ASP A 360 0.28 41.58 -28.15
N ALA A 361 1.40 41.47 -27.42
CA ALA A 361 1.81 42.49 -26.44
C ALA A 361 2.67 43.57 -27.14
N ASP A 362 2.15 44.79 -27.24
CA ASP A 362 2.59 45.87 -28.14
C ASP A 362 4.06 46.33 -28.02
N GLY A 363 4.77 46.30 -29.16
CA GLY A 363 5.52 47.43 -29.76
C GLY A 363 6.72 48.08 -29.04
N ASP A 364 7.93 47.57 -29.27
CA ASP A 364 9.03 48.32 -29.94
C ASP A 364 10.11 47.35 -30.46
N GLY A 365 10.19 47.23 -31.78
CA GLY A 365 10.92 46.19 -32.52
C GLY A 365 12.43 46.42 -32.68
N SER A 366 13.15 46.95 -31.68
CA SER A 366 14.59 47.24 -31.80
C SER A 366 15.50 46.55 -30.77
N ALA A 367 14.97 45.71 -29.87
CA ALA A 367 15.80 44.93 -28.94
C ALA A 367 15.99 43.45 -29.36
N ILE A 368 15.16 42.95 -30.28
CA ILE A 368 15.06 41.52 -30.64
C ILE A 368 16.20 41.03 -31.56
N ALA A 369 17.04 41.93 -32.11
CA ALA A 369 18.09 41.54 -33.07
C ALA A 369 19.51 41.39 -32.48
N ARG A 370 19.72 41.55 -31.16
CA ARG A 370 21.08 41.46 -30.55
C ARG A 370 21.24 40.51 -29.34
N LEU A 371 20.20 39.82 -28.91
CA LEU A 371 20.27 38.88 -27.76
C LEU A 371 20.02 37.40 -28.12
N ILE A 372 19.85 37.10 -29.41
CA ILE A 372 19.82 35.73 -29.91
C ILE A 372 21.25 35.19 -29.84
N LEU A 373 21.55 34.32 -28.86
CA LEU A 373 22.47 33.18 -28.98
C LEU A 373 22.67 32.34 -27.69
N MET A 374 22.04 32.67 -26.54
CA MET A 374 22.13 31.79 -25.34
C MET A 374 20.83 31.61 -24.53
N GLU A 375 19.80 32.45 -24.68
CA GLU A 375 18.58 32.40 -23.86
C GLU A 375 17.49 31.42 -24.36
N ASP A 376 17.61 30.90 -25.58
CA ASP A 376 16.57 30.06 -26.20
C ASP A 376 16.54 28.59 -25.71
N SER A 377 17.59 28.05 -25.08
CA SER A 377 17.61 26.61 -24.76
C SER A 377 16.74 26.23 -23.56
N GLU A 378 16.72 27.02 -22.50
CA GLU A 378 16.01 26.66 -21.26
C GLU A 378 14.50 26.84 -21.40
N LEU A 379 14.04 27.95 -21.97
CA LEU A 379 12.63 28.21 -22.21
C LEU A 379 12.03 27.18 -23.20
N MET A 380 12.80 26.75 -24.20
CA MET A 380 12.39 25.68 -25.11
C MET A 380 12.26 24.31 -24.40
N ILE A 381 13.13 23.99 -23.43
CA ILE A 381 13.01 22.75 -22.65
C ILE A 381 11.76 22.80 -21.78
N LEU A 382 11.50 23.92 -21.11
CA LEU A 382 10.32 24.09 -20.27
C LEU A 382 9.03 24.00 -21.10
N GLN A 383 8.99 24.62 -22.28
CA GLN A 383 7.85 24.51 -23.19
C GLN A 383 7.59 23.08 -23.63
N LYS A 384 8.64 22.33 -24.02
CA LYS A 384 8.50 20.91 -24.36
C LYS A 384 8.00 20.08 -23.19
N ALA A 385 8.45 20.37 -21.97
CA ALA A 385 7.98 19.69 -20.77
C ALA A 385 6.47 19.90 -20.57
N HIS A 386 5.98 21.13 -20.79
CA HIS A 386 4.54 21.44 -20.76
C HIS A 386 3.77 20.69 -21.86
N ASP A 387 4.31 20.62 -23.08
CA ASP A 387 3.65 19.94 -24.20
C ASP A 387 3.50 18.43 -23.93
N GLU A 388 4.55 17.79 -23.41
CA GLU A 388 4.52 16.37 -23.01
C GLU A 388 3.54 16.15 -21.84
N PHE A 389 3.55 17.05 -20.85
CA PHE A 389 2.63 17.00 -19.72
C PHE A 389 1.16 17.07 -20.17
N ASN A 390 0.83 18.02 -21.03
CA ASN A 390 -0.51 18.21 -21.59
C ASN A 390 -0.93 17.03 -22.48
N SER A 391 0.04 16.39 -23.14
CA SER A 391 -0.16 15.17 -23.92
C SER A 391 -0.28 13.90 -23.05
N LYS A 392 -0.23 14.03 -21.72
CA LYS A 392 -0.24 12.93 -20.74
C LYS A 392 0.95 11.98 -20.84
N ASN A 393 2.04 12.42 -21.47
CA ASN A 393 3.30 11.70 -21.56
C ASN A 393 4.17 12.00 -20.34
N TYR A 394 3.80 11.43 -19.21
CA TYR A 394 4.36 11.79 -17.90
C TYR A 394 5.85 11.48 -17.74
N LYS A 395 6.35 10.36 -18.28
CA LYS A 395 7.77 10.02 -18.20
C LYS A 395 8.66 11.03 -18.95
N PRO A 396 8.42 11.31 -20.25
CA PRO A 396 9.14 12.37 -20.97
C PRO A 396 9.02 13.74 -20.32
N ALA A 397 7.82 14.10 -19.81
CA ALA A 397 7.61 15.37 -19.12
C ALA A 397 8.51 15.50 -17.88
N GLU A 398 8.61 14.46 -17.05
CA GLU A 398 9.48 14.46 -15.87
C GLU A 398 10.96 14.63 -16.22
N GLU A 399 11.43 13.94 -17.27
CA GLU A 399 12.80 14.04 -17.76
C GLU A 399 13.11 15.47 -18.21
N LEU A 400 12.20 16.09 -18.97
CA LEU A 400 12.36 17.47 -19.46
C LEU A 400 12.30 18.51 -18.32
N TYR A 401 11.39 18.38 -17.36
CA TYR A 401 11.38 19.26 -16.18
C TYR A 401 12.66 19.10 -15.36
N THR A 402 13.17 17.88 -15.22
CA THR A 402 14.44 17.62 -14.51
C THR A 402 15.61 18.26 -15.25
N GLN A 403 15.66 18.12 -16.58
CA GLN A 403 16.67 18.76 -17.41
C GLN A 403 16.62 20.30 -17.27
N PHE A 404 15.42 20.89 -17.29
CA PHE A 404 15.26 22.33 -17.08
C PHE A 404 15.76 22.76 -15.70
N ILE A 405 15.32 22.08 -14.63
CA ILE A 405 15.73 22.39 -13.25
C ILE A 405 17.25 22.32 -13.10
N GLU A 406 17.89 21.29 -13.66
CA GLU A 406 19.34 21.14 -13.61
C GLU A 406 20.07 22.24 -14.37
N SER A 407 19.57 22.63 -15.55
CA SER A 407 20.14 23.72 -16.34
C SER A 407 20.01 25.05 -15.60
N CYS A 408 18.79 25.37 -15.15
CA CYS A 408 18.46 26.60 -14.45
C CYS A 408 19.26 26.74 -13.15
N SER A 409 19.48 25.64 -12.41
CA SER A 409 20.30 25.64 -11.18
C SER A 409 21.78 25.98 -11.40
N LYS A 410 22.28 25.82 -12.63
CA LYS A 410 23.68 26.13 -13.02
C LYS A 410 23.78 27.51 -13.68
N SER A 411 22.67 28.09 -14.10
CA SER A 411 22.58 29.40 -14.73
C SER A 411 22.51 30.51 -13.68
N ARG A 412 23.17 31.65 -13.94
CA ARG A 412 23.09 32.84 -13.07
C ARG A 412 21.84 33.68 -13.32
N ASP A 413 21.20 33.49 -14.47
CA ASP A 413 20.07 34.29 -14.95
C ASP A 413 18.75 33.51 -14.93
N CYS A 414 18.70 32.41 -14.16
CA CYS A 414 17.52 31.58 -14.00
C CYS A 414 16.37 32.36 -13.36
N ASN A 415 15.23 32.41 -14.05
CA ASN A 415 14.02 33.02 -13.51
C ASN A 415 13.46 32.15 -12.37
N ALA A 416 13.43 32.70 -11.15
CA ALA A 416 12.97 31.99 -9.96
C ALA A 416 11.49 31.55 -10.05
N HIS A 417 10.64 32.30 -10.75
CA HIS A 417 9.24 31.93 -10.95
C HIS A 417 9.12 30.73 -11.89
N ASP A 418 9.84 30.72 -13.02
CA ASP A 418 9.84 29.59 -13.94
C ASP A 418 10.43 28.33 -13.31
N LEU A 419 11.48 28.48 -12.48
CA LEU A 419 12.03 27.39 -11.68
C LEU A 419 10.99 26.82 -10.70
N ALA A 420 10.25 27.67 -10.00
CA ALA A 420 9.18 27.24 -9.10
C ALA A 420 8.03 26.53 -9.85
N ILE A 421 7.66 27.00 -11.05
CA ILE A 421 6.69 26.34 -11.93
C ILE A 421 7.18 24.95 -12.34
N ALA A 422 8.45 24.82 -12.74
CA ALA A 422 9.02 23.53 -13.14
C ALA A 422 9.00 22.51 -12.00
N TYR A 423 9.37 22.92 -10.79
CA TYR A 423 9.23 22.06 -9.61
C TYR A 423 7.77 21.68 -9.34
N ASN A 424 6.83 22.64 -9.38
CA ASN A 424 5.41 22.34 -9.19
C ASN A 424 4.89 21.32 -10.22
N ASN A 425 5.20 21.52 -11.50
CA ASN A 425 4.67 20.67 -12.56
C ASN A 425 5.35 19.29 -12.57
N ARG A 426 6.64 19.19 -12.24
CA ARG A 426 7.29 17.90 -11.98
C ARG A 426 6.68 17.18 -10.79
N GLY A 427 6.35 17.91 -9.73
CA GLY A 427 5.61 17.38 -8.59
C GLY A 427 4.23 16.84 -9.00
N GLN A 428 3.54 17.52 -9.91
CA GLN A 428 2.25 17.08 -10.44
C GLN A 428 2.38 15.82 -11.31
N VAL A 429 3.44 15.71 -12.12
CA VAL A 429 3.77 14.50 -12.87
C VAL A 429 3.96 13.31 -11.93
N LYS A 430 4.76 13.49 -10.87
CA LYS A 430 5.00 12.47 -9.84
C LYS A 430 3.73 12.08 -9.10
N TYR A 431 2.88 13.06 -8.75
CA TYR A 431 1.57 12.82 -8.17
C TYR A 431 0.68 11.93 -9.06
N LEU A 432 0.63 12.22 -10.36
CA LEU A 432 -0.15 11.42 -11.34
C LEU A 432 0.40 10.01 -11.52
N ARG A 433 1.68 9.80 -11.22
CA ARG A 433 2.33 8.50 -11.17
C ARG A 433 2.27 7.81 -9.80
N VAL A 434 1.58 8.41 -8.83
CA VAL A 434 1.45 7.90 -7.44
C VAL A 434 2.76 7.98 -6.63
N ASP A 435 3.74 8.76 -7.10
CA ASP A 435 5.01 9.04 -6.42
C ASP A 435 4.82 10.22 -5.42
N PHE A 436 3.96 10.03 -4.41
CA PHE A 436 3.44 11.13 -3.56
C PHE A 436 4.50 11.87 -2.74
N TYR A 437 5.51 11.16 -2.21
CA TYR A 437 6.56 11.79 -1.39
C TYR A 437 7.50 12.62 -2.26
N GLU A 438 7.95 12.06 -3.38
CA GLU A 438 8.76 12.77 -4.36
C GLU A 438 8.02 13.99 -4.97
N ALA A 439 6.68 13.94 -5.04
CA ALA A 439 5.84 15.07 -5.41
C ALA A 439 5.80 16.15 -4.31
N MET A 440 5.66 15.76 -3.04
CA MET A 440 5.69 16.69 -1.90
C MET A 440 7.03 17.41 -1.76
N ASP A 441 8.14 16.73 -2.05
CA ASP A 441 9.48 17.33 -2.08
C ASP A 441 9.57 18.43 -3.14
N ASP A 442 9.08 18.13 -4.35
CA ASP A 442 9.03 19.10 -5.45
C ASP A 442 8.16 20.31 -5.12
N TYR A 443 6.98 20.12 -4.54
CA TYR A 443 6.16 21.24 -4.07
C TYR A 443 6.86 22.05 -2.98
N THR A 444 7.58 21.39 -2.07
CA THR A 444 8.34 22.07 -1.02
C THR A 444 9.46 22.93 -1.59
N CYS A 445 10.19 22.43 -2.60
CA CYS A 445 11.17 23.21 -3.34
C CYS A 445 10.52 24.42 -4.04
N ALA A 446 9.38 24.23 -4.71
CA ALA A 446 8.65 25.32 -5.37
C ALA A 446 8.27 26.45 -4.39
N ILE A 447 7.80 26.10 -3.18
CA ILE A 447 7.43 27.05 -2.12
C ILE A 447 8.67 27.80 -1.60
N GLN A 448 9.81 27.12 -1.44
CA GLN A 448 11.05 27.74 -0.99
C GLN A 448 11.61 28.74 -2.01
N ILE A 449 11.48 28.41 -3.29
CA ILE A 449 11.94 29.28 -4.39
C ILE A 449 11.01 30.49 -4.54
N ASN A 450 9.70 30.28 -4.51
CA ASN A 450 8.72 31.34 -4.61
C ASN A 450 7.62 31.19 -3.54
N SER A 451 7.80 31.93 -2.44
CA SER A 451 6.87 31.90 -1.31
C SER A 451 5.52 32.57 -1.56
N GLN A 452 5.36 33.27 -2.68
CA GLN A 452 4.11 33.89 -3.13
C GLN A 452 3.33 33.02 -4.12
N PHE A 453 3.85 31.83 -4.45
CA PHE A 453 3.18 30.88 -5.33
C PHE A 453 2.31 29.93 -4.50
N GLU A 454 0.99 30.12 -4.59
CA GLU A 454 0.01 29.42 -3.74
C GLU A 454 -0.32 27.99 -4.21
N VAL A 455 -0.15 27.71 -5.50
CA VAL A 455 -0.53 26.41 -6.11
C VAL A 455 0.22 25.21 -5.51
N PRO A 456 1.55 25.26 -5.27
CA PRO A 456 2.27 24.17 -4.63
C PRO A 456 1.82 23.90 -3.19
N LEU A 457 1.39 24.92 -2.44
CA LEU A 457 0.83 24.75 -1.10
C LEU A 457 -0.46 23.94 -1.17
N TYR A 458 -1.37 24.31 -2.07
CA TYR A 458 -2.60 23.56 -2.29
C TYR A 458 -2.31 22.10 -2.70
N ASN A 459 -1.40 21.89 -3.66
CA ASN A 459 -1.06 20.55 -4.15
C ASN A 459 -0.43 19.67 -3.05
N ARG A 460 0.47 20.23 -2.23
CA ARG A 460 1.04 19.52 -1.08
C ARG A 460 -0.01 19.23 -0.01
N GLY A 461 -0.92 20.17 0.23
CA GLY A 461 -2.06 20.01 1.12
C GLY A 461 -2.97 18.85 0.70
N LEU A 462 -3.25 18.70 -0.59
CA LEU A 462 -4.04 17.58 -1.13
C LEU A 462 -3.39 16.22 -0.88
N ILE A 463 -2.07 16.12 -1.07
CA ILE A 463 -1.34 14.88 -0.77
C ILE A 463 -1.41 14.59 0.72
N ARG A 464 -1.13 15.57 1.57
CA ARG A 464 -1.18 15.44 3.03
C ARG A 464 -2.56 15.02 3.52
N TYR A 465 -3.61 15.61 2.97
CA TYR A 465 -5.00 15.22 3.24
C TYR A 465 -5.25 13.75 2.87
N ARG A 466 -4.84 13.33 1.65
CA ARG A 466 -4.96 11.94 1.19
C ARG A 466 -4.19 10.95 2.07
N LEU A 467 -3.04 11.35 2.60
CA LEU A 467 -2.23 10.54 3.52
C LEU A 467 -2.73 10.60 4.99
N GLY A 468 -3.77 11.38 5.26
CA GLY A 468 -4.39 11.51 6.59
C GLY A 468 -3.64 12.44 7.56
N PHE A 469 -2.76 13.29 7.04
CA PHE A 469 -2.04 14.37 7.74
C PHE A 469 -2.91 15.63 7.78
N PHE A 470 -4.04 15.57 8.47
CA PHE A 470 -5.06 16.62 8.42
C PHE A 470 -4.60 17.97 8.99
N LYS A 471 -3.73 17.99 10.01
CA LYS A 471 -3.21 19.25 10.57
C LYS A 471 -2.25 19.95 9.61
N GLU A 472 -1.40 19.18 8.96
CA GLU A 472 -0.42 19.66 7.99
C GLU A 472 -1.11 20.10 6.69
N ALA A 473 -2.13 19.35 6.25
CA ALA A 473 -2.98 19.73 5.14
C ALA A 473 -3.76 21.02 5.43
N GLU A 474 -4.33 21.15 6.63
CA GLU A 474 -4.99 22.38 7.08
C GLU A 474 -4.04 23.59 6.98
N ASN A 475 -2.82 23.45 7.50
CA ASN A 475 -1.84 24.53 7.48
C ASN A 475 -1.49 24.96 6.03
N ASP A 476 -1.28 23.98 5.15
CA ASP A 476 -1.00 24.26 3.73
C ASP A 476 -2.18 24.96 3.04
N PHE A 477 -3.42 24.51 3.26
CA PHE A 477 -4.60 25.15 2.67
C PHE A 477 -4.82 26.57 3.22
N ARG A 478 -4.64 26.77 4.52
CA ARG A 478 -4.72 28.12 5.13
C ARG A 478 -3.68 29.05 4.53
N ARG A 479 -2.44 28.58 4.39
CA ARG A 479 -1.36 29.38 3.80
C ARG A 479 -1.64 29.70 2.32
N ALA A 480 -2.21 28.76 1.56
CA ALA A 480 -2.65 29.02 0.19
C ALA A 480 -3.74 30.11 0.13
N LEU A 481 -4.69 30.09 1.06
CA LEU A 481 -5.78 31.08 1.16
C LEU A 481 -5.32 32.45 1.71
N GLU A 482 -4.25 32.49 2.50
CA GLU A 482 -3.61 33.75 2.89
C GLU A 482 -3.01 34.47 1.66
N LEU A 483 -2.45 33.72 0.72
CA LEU A 483 -1.89 34.25 -0.52
C LEU A 483 -2.97 34.56 -1.56
N ASN A 484 -4.01 33.72 -1.64
CA ASN A 484 -5.11 33.86 -2.57
C ASN A 484 -6.46 33.53 -1.89
N PRO A 485 -7.13 34.53 -1.29
CA PRO A 485 -8.40 34.33 -0.59
C PRO A 485 -9.54 33.79 -1.47
N ASP A 486 -9.46 34.00 -2.79
CA ASP A 486 -10.47 33.55 -3.76
C ASP A 486 -10.18 32.14 -4.31
N PHE A 487 -9.20 31.41 -3.76
CA PHE A 487 -8.86 30.05 -4.16
C PHE A 487 -9.93 29.04 -3.69
N LYS A 488 -11.00 28.90 -4.48
CA LYS A 488 -12.17 28.05 -4.17
C LYS A 488 -11.80 26.60 -3.82
N ASP A 489 -10.93 25.96 -4.59
CA ASP A 489 -10.56 24.56 -4.36
C ASP A 489 -9.84 24.37 -3.02
N ALA A 490 -8.98 25.32 -2.63
CA ALA A 490 -8.33 25.33 -1.33
C ALA A 490 -9.33 25.58 -0.18
N THR A 491 -10.35 26.42 -0.40
CA THR A 491 -11.42 26.68 0.56
C THR A 491 -12.26 25.43 0.82
N GLU A 492 -12.65 24.72 -0.23
CA GLU A 492 -13.40 23.47 -0.13
C GLU A 492 -12.56 22.36 0.52
N SER A 493 -11.29 22.22 0.11
CA SER A 493 -10.38 21.22 0.68
C SER A 493 -10.11 21.50 2.16
N LEU A 494 -9.97 22.76 2.58
CA LEU A 494 -9.85 23.14 3.99
C LEU A 494 -11.11 22.76 4.77
N LYS A 495 -12.29 23.10 4.24
CA LYS A 495 -13.57 22.75 4.89
C LYS A 495 -13.69 21.24 5.09
N GLN A 496 -13.37 20.45 4.06
CA GLN A 496 -13.40 19.00 4.14
C GLN A 496 -12.38 18.46 5.16
N THR A 497 -11.16 18.99 5.15
CA THR A 497 -10.10 18.61 6.10
C THR A 497 -10.50 18.84 7.55
N LEU A 498 -11.18 19.94 7.85
CA LEU A 498 -11.68 20.25 9.20
C LEU A 498 -12.77 19.26 9.63
N LEU A 499 -13.71 18.93 8.76
CA LEU A 499 -14.76 17.94 9.04
C LEU A 499 -14.17 16.56 9.34
N ASP A 500 -13.25 16.09 8.50
CA ASP A 500 -12.63 14.78 8.66
C ASP A 500 -11.72 14.71 9.90
N SER A 501 -11.04 15.81 10.24
CA SER A 501 -10.28 15.95 11.48
C SER A 501 -11.18 15.83 12.72
N GLU A 502 -12.34 16.47 12.72
CA GLU A 502 -13.32 16.37 13.80
C GLU A 502 -13.93 14.97 13.92
N GLU A 503 -14.26 14.32 12.81
CA GLU A 503 -14.75 12.94 12.83
C GLU A 503 -13.69 11.98 13.39
N LYS A 504 -12.42 12.17 13.02
CA LYS A 504 -11.31 11.37 13.54
C LYS A 504 -11.15 11.52 15.05
N LEU A 505 -11.24 12.75 15.57
CA LEU A 505 -11.20 13.03 17.01
C LEU A 505 -12.36 12.38 17.76
N LYS A 506 -13.57 12.37 17.17
CA LYS A 506 -14.76 11.72 17.76
C LYS A 506 -14.66 10.19 17.80
N ARG A 507 -13.88 9.58 16.89
CA ARG A 507 -13.70 8.12 16.82
C ARG A 507 -12.62 7.59 17.78
N GLY A 508 -11.96 8.44 18.56
CA GLY A 508 -11.10 8.02 19.68
C GLY A 508 -9.85 7.24 19.27
N TYR A 509 -9.20 7.65 18.18
CA TYR A 509 -7.88 7.15 17.77
C TYR A 509 -6.76 8.08 18.19
#